data_AF-X1K3W1-F1
#
_entry.id   AF-X1K3W1-F1
#
_cell.length_a   1.000
_cell.length_b   1.000
_cell.length_c   1.000
_cell.angle_alpha   90.00
_cell.angle_beta   90.00
_cell.angle_gamma   90.00
#
_symmetry.space_group_name_H-M   'P 1'
#
loop_
_entity.id
_entity.type
_entity.pdbx_description
1 polymer ?
#
loop_
_entity_poly.entity_id
_entity_poly.type
_entity_poly.pdbx_seq_one_letter_code
_entity_poly.pdbx_strand_id
1 'polypeptide(L)' 'GLSKIVDASGHSLAVASPDREEIIYGEVRLESARQKRSIFSPGEFEVDQINDRRPELYGLITKPKLGSD' A
#
# COMPACT_ATOMS: atom_id res chain seq x y z
N GLY A 1 -4.42 -11.16 17.31
CA GLY A 1 -5.38 -10.89 16.22
C GLY A 1 -4.98 -9.66 15.44
N LEU A 2 -5.92 -8.76 15.13
CA LEU A 2 -5.74 -7.53 14.33
C LEU A 2 -5.48 -7.72 12.82
N SER A 3 -5.90 -8.84 12.23
CA SER A 3 -5.96 -8.97 10.77
C SER A 3 -6.79 -7.82 10.17
N LYS A 4 -6.42 -7.30 9.00
CA LYS A 4 -7.11 -6.16 8.36
C LYS A 4 -7.32 -6.37 6.88
N ILE A 5 -8.39 -5.79 6.37
CA ILE A 5 -8.61 -5.57 4.94
C ILE A 5 -8.46 -4.07 4.71
N VAL A 6 -7.62 -3.67 3.77
CA VAL A 6 -7.32 -2.27 3.44
C VAL A 6 -7.51 -2.07 1.95
N ASP A 7 -8.13 -0.95 1.56
CA ASP A 7 -8.34 -0.62 0.15
C ASP A 7 -7.09 -0.03 -0.52
N ALA A 8 -7.18 0.28 -1.82
CA ALA A 8 -6.06 0.80 -2.61
C ALA A 8 -5.61 2.22 -2.19
N SER A 9 -6.43 2.96 -1.44
CA SER A 9 -6.09 4.28 -0.88
C SER A 9 -5.44 4.19 0.50
N GLY A 10 -5.37 2.98 1.09
CA GLY A 10 -4.88 2.76 2.45
C GLY A 10 -5.97 2.84 3.52
N HIS A 11 -7.25 2.94 3.16
CA HIS A 11 -8.34 2.97 4.12
C HIS A 11 -8.65 1.55 4.63
N SER A 12 -8.78 1.39 5.95
CA SER A 12 -9.15 0.10 6.54
C SER A 12 -10.64 -0.18 6.32
N LEU A 13 -10.96 -1.22 5.56
CA LEU A 13 -12.33 -1.68 5.32
C LEU A 13 -12.85 -2.56 6.46
N ALA A 14 -11.95 -3.34 7.08
CA ALA A 14 -12.26 -4.15 8.25
C ALA A 14 -11.01 -4.41 9.08
N VAL A 15 -11.19 -4.58 10.39
CA VAL A 15 -10.15 -4.91 11.35
C VAL A 15 -10.69 -5.97 12.30
N ALA A 16 -10.00 -7.10 12.42
CA ALA A 16 -10.36 -8.17 13.32
C ALA A 16 -9.99 -7.83 14.78
N SER A 17 -10.66 -8.49 15.72
CA SER A 17 -10.44 -8.35 17.15
C SER A 17 -8.96 -8.61 17.52
N PRO A 18 -8.44 -7.94 18.56
CA PRO A 18 -7.10 -8.22 19.05
C PRO A 18 -6.99 -9.61 19.69
N ASP A 19 -8.07 -10.11 20.28
CA ASP A 19 -8.08 -11.11 21.35
C ASP A 19 -9.03 -12.31 21.15
N ARG A 20 -9.82 -12.33 20.08
CA ARG A 20 -10.70 -13.47 19.72
C ARG A 20 -10.58 -13.85 18.26
N GLU A 21 -10.93 -15.08 17.95
CA GLU A 21 -11.12 -15.53 16.56
C GLU A 21 -12.30 -14.82 15.92
N GLU A 22 -12.13 -14.37 14.69
CA GLU A 22 -13.13 -13.58 13.97
C GLU A 22 -12.93 -13.70 12.46
N ILE A 23 -14.05 -13.80 11.74
CA ILE A 23 -14.08 -13.67 10.27
C ILE A 23 -14.47 -12.24 9.95
N ILE A 24 -13.64 -11.54 9.17
CA ILE A 24 -13.90 -10.18 8.70
C ILE A 24 -14.16 -10.16 7.20
N TYR A 25 -14.99 -9.23 6.76
CA TYR A 25 -15.36 -9.04 5.36
C TYR A 25 -15.14 -7.59 4.94
N GLY A 26 -14.82 -7.36 3.67
CA GLY A 26 -14.70 -6.02 3.10
C GLY A 26 -14.99 -6.07 1.61
N GLU A 27 -15.69 -5.06 1.12
CA GLU A 27 -15.96 -4.90 -0.31
C GLU A 27 -14.84 -4.09 -0.95
N VAL A 28 -14.23 -4.65 -1.99
CA VAL A 28 -13.12 -4.01 -2.70
C VAL A 28 -13.52 -3.65 -4.12
N ARG A 29 -13.11 -2.44 -4.53
CA ARG A 29 -13.24 -1.94 -5.90
C ARG A 29 -11.93 -2.08 -6.63
N LEU A 30 -11.80 -3.10 -7.49
CA LEU A 30 -10.52 -3.43 -8.14
C LEU A 30 -10.09 -2.34 -9.13
N GLU A 31 -11.04 -1.63 -9.73
CA GLU A 31 -10.79 -0.49 -10.61
C GLU A 31 -10.06 0.64 -9.88
N SER A 32 -10.29 0.84 -8.58
CA SER A 32 -9.60 1.87 -7.79
C SER A 32 -8.08 1.64 -7.76
N ALA A 33 -7.63 0.38 -7.79
CA ALA A 33 -6.22 0.04 -7.80
C ALA A 33 -5.52 0.39 -9.13
N ARG A 34 -6.26 0.67 -10.20
CA ARG A 34 -5.71 1.14 -11.48
C ARG A 34 -5.41 2.63 -11.48
N GLN A 35 -5.98 3.41 -10.55
CA GLN A 35 -5.63 4.82 -10.40
C GLN A 35 -4.27 4.93 -9.71
N LYS A 36 -3.23 5.27 -10.48
CA LYS A 36 -1.84 5.42 -10.00
C LYS A 36 -1.40 6.86 -9.82
N ARG A 37 -2.27 7.81 -10.12
CA ARG A 37 -2.03 9.23 -9.89
C ARG A 37 -3.02 9.74 -8.86
N SER A 38 -2.50 10.40 -7.84
CA SER A 38 -3.27 10.99 -6.75
C SER A 38 -2.98 12.48 -6.71
N ILE A 39 -4.03 13.29 -6.68
CA ILE A 39 -3.95 14.75 -6.60
C ILE A 39 -4.55 15.14 -5.25
N PHE A 40 -3.71 15.58 -4.32
CA PHE A 40 -4.13 16.03 -2.99
C PHE A 40 -4.41 17.54 -3.01
N SER A 41 -3.51 18.31 -3.64
CA SER A 41 -3.66 19.73 -3.95
C SER A 41 -3.15 19.99 -5.37
N PRO A 42 -4.00 20.37 -6.34
CA PRO A 42 -3.59 20.54 -7.73
C PRO A 42 -2.40 21.49 -7.88
N GLY A 43 -1.33 21.03 -8.54
CA GLY A 43 -0.11 21.80 -8.75
C GLY A 43 0.81 21.96 -7.54
N GLU A 44 0.42 21.51 -6.34
CA GLU A 44 1.24 21.57 -5.12
C GLU A 44 1.64 20.19 -4.63
N PHE A 45 0.67 19.27 -4.55
CA PHE A 45 0.90 17.92 -4.06
C PHE A 45 0.15 16.90 -4.89
N GLU A 46 0.88 16.33 -5.83
CA GLU A 46 0.46 15.25 -6.70
C GLU A 46 1.51 14.14 -6.65
N VAL A 47 1.05 12.89 -6.73
CA VAL A 47 1.94 11.74 -6.74
C VAL A 47 1.47 10.79 -7.83
N ASP A 48 2.35 10.45 -8.77
CA ASP A 48 2.22 9.31 -9.66
C ASP A 48 3.12 8.17 -9.16
N GLN A 49 2.52 7.16 -8.52
CA GLN A 49 3.30 6.12 -7.84
C GLN A 49 4.16 5.27 -8.78
N ILE A 50 3.92 5.33 -10.09
CA ILE A 50 4.70 4.60 -11.09
C ILE A 50 5.67 5.53 -11.82
N ASN A 51 5.18 6.66 -12.35
CA ASN A 51 5.96 7.53 -13.22
C ASN A 51 6.93 8.44 -12.46
N ASP A 52 6.68 8.74 -11.19
CA ASP A 52 7.59 9.56 -10.38
C ASP A 52 8.79 8.75 -9.84
N ARG A 53 8.79 7.43 -10.03
CA ARG A 53 9.88 6.56 -9.57
C ARG A 53 11.18 6.88 -10.31
N ARG A 54 12.30 6.68 -9.60
CA ARG A 54 13.66 6.77 -10.14
C ARG A 54 14.39 5.44 -9.92
N PRO A 55 14.04 4.38 -10.67
CA PRO A 55 14.55 3.03 -10.44
C PRO A 55 16.07 2.92 -10.45
N GLU A 56 16.74 3.79 -11.21
CA GLU A 56 18.20 3.90 -11.27
C GLU A 56 18.86 4.18 -9.91
N LEU A 57 18.13 4.78 -8.96
CA LEU A 57 18.61 5.07 -7.61
C LEU A 57 18.38 3.92 -6.62
N TYR A 58 17.60 2.89 -6.97
CA TYR A 58 17.17 1.85 -6.03
C TYR A 58 18.16 0.70 -5.86
N GLY A 59 19.31 0.73 -6.53
CA GLY A 59 20.29 -0.36 -6.52
C GLY A 59 20.75 -0.79 -5.11
N LEU A 60 20.77 0.11 -4.13
CA LEU A 60 21.13 -0.23 -2.75
C LEU A 60 20.08 -1.12 -2.07
N ILE A 61 18.80 -0.84 -2.23
CA ILE A 61 17.70 -1.55 -1.56
C ILE A 61 17.35 -2.88 -2.24
N THR A 62 17.81 -3.09 -3.48
CA THR A 62 17.65 -4.34 -4.21
C THR A 62 18.82 -5.31 -3.99
N LYS A 63 19.89 -4.91 -3.29
CA LYS A 63 21.01 -5.81 -2.98
C LYS A 63 20.54 -6.91 -2.03
N PRO A 64 20.91 -8.17 -2.28
CA PRO A 64 20.76 -9.21 -1.28
C PRO A 64 21.46 -8.78 0.01
N LYS A 65 20.82 -8.96 1.16
CA LYS A 65 21.57 -8.93 2.42
C LYS A 65 22.50 -10.13 2.39
N LEU A 66 23.81 -9.88 2.43
CA LEU A 66 24.76 -10.90 2.82
C LEU A 66 24.36 -11.31 4.24
N GLY A 67 23.95 -12.57 4.42
CA GLY A 67 23.59 -13.10 5.71
C GLY A 67 24.74 -12.87 6.69
N SER A 68 24.41 -12.35 7.86
CA SER A 68 25.26 -12.54 9.03
C SER A 68 24.99 -13.96 9.52
N ASP A 69 25.75 -14.92 8.99
CA ASP A 69 25.99 -16.19 9.68
C ASP A 69 26.91 -15.94 10.88
#